data_AF-A0A1I7LSX6-F1
#
_entry.id   AF-A0A1I7LSX6-F1
#
_cell.length_a   1.000
_cell.length_b   1.000
_cell.length_c   1.000
_cell.angle_alpha   90.00
_cell.angle_beta   90.00
_cell.angle_gamma   90.00
#
_symmetry.space_group_name_H-M   'P 1'
#
loop_
_entity.id
_entity.type
_entity.pdbx_description
1 polymer ?
#
loop_
_entity_poly.entity_id
_entity_poly.type
_entity_poly.pdbx_seq_one_letter_code
_entity_poly.pdbx_strand_id
1 'polypeptide(L)'
;MEINRWARRDFGTSPLKPVEPRHCDDFIEDPAQPECLRGFLAYHRLPAAAKYPTGDADYDAKMEAHLGCPMWRDPVPVLFASYVGRRVRVVMASRFGDVGITTHLDAEHSYDQRVAVENLSNFSEAP
;
A
#
# COMPACT_ATOMS: atom_id res chain seq x y z
N MET A 1 62.42 2.61 -21.46
CA MET A 1 61.82 3.94 -21.25
C MET A 1 60.35 3.83 -21.60
N GLU A 2 59.51 3.84 -20.57
CA GLU A 2 58.07 3.59 -20.64
C GLU A 2 57.30 4.75 -21.29
N ILE A 3 56.27 4.38 -22.03
CA ILE A 3 55.38 5.25 -22.78
C ILE A 3 54.02 5.24 -22.06
N ASN A 4 53.56 6.44 -21.66
CA ASN A 4 52.18 6.83 -21.38
C ASN A 4 51.37 6.05 -20.32
N ARG A 5 51.43 6.59 -19.10
CA ARG A 5 50.52 6.35 -17.97
C ARG A 5 49.13 6.94 -18.26
N TRP A 6 48.31 6.20 -19.00
CA TRP A 6 46.89 6.53 -19.18
C TRP A 6 46.13 6.41 -17.86
N ALA A 7 45.43 7.48 -17.51
CA ALA A 7 44.44 7.53 -16.45
C ALA A 7 43.40 6.42 -16.66
N ARG A 8 43.28 5.50 -15.71
CA ARG A 8 42.06 4.70 -15.55
C ARG A 8 41.22 5.37 -14.47
N ARG A 9 40.10 5.94 -14.94
CA ARG A 9 38.90 6.18 -14.14
C ARG A 9 38.39 4.82 -13.69
N ASP A 10 38.45 4.53 -12.41
CA ASP A 10 37.58 3.51 -11.83
C ASP A 10 36.35 4.23 -11.27
N PHE A 11 35.26 4.12 -12.04
CA PHE A 11 33.92 4.45 -11.58
C PHE A 11 33.57 3.47 -10.47
N GLY A 12 33.66 3.94 -9.22
CA GLY A 12 33.12 3.24 -8.08
C GLY A 12 31.60 3.22 -8.15
N THR A 13 31.01 2.31 -8.93
CA THR A 13 29.63 1.90 -8.71
C THR A 13 29.64 0.93 -7.53
N SER A 14 29.60 1.48 -6.32
CA SER A 14 29.06 0.71 -5.21
C SER A 14 27.67 0.22 -5.64
N PRO A 15 27.32 -1.06 -5.49
CA PRO A 15 25.95 -1.50 -5.75
C PRO A 15 25.05 -0.62 -4.89
N LEU A 16 24.12 0.11 -5.54
CA LEU A 16 23.10 0.86 -4.83
C LEU A 16 22.48 -0.11 -3.83
N LYS A 17 22.58 0.22 -2.54
CA LYS A 17 21.86 -0.50 -1.50
C LYS A 17 20.41 -0.61 -1.99
N PRO A 18 19.77 -1.79 -1.99
CA PRO A 18 18.39 -1.89 -2.42
C PRO A 18 17.60 -0.85 -1.63
N VAL A 19 16.93 0.06 -2.34
CA VAL A 19 16.04 1.04 -1.70
C VAL A 19 15.01 0.21 -0.97
N GLU A 20 14.91 0.39 0.34
CA GLU A 20 13.90 -0.29 1.13
C GLU A 20 12.52 0.10 0.58
N PRO A 21 11.61 -0.85 0.36
CA PRO A 21 10.29 -0.53 -0.17
C PRO A 21 9.57 0.49 0.72
N ARG A 22 8.92 1.47 0.12
CA ARG A 22 8.06 2.42 0.85
C ARG A 22 6.98 1.69 1.64
N HIS A 23 6.69 2.19 2.84
CA HIS A 23 5.62 1.67 3.67
C HIS A 23 4.25 2.18 3.18
N CYS A 24 3.16 1.44 3.40
CA CYS A 24 1.80 1.87 3.03
C CYS A 24 1.45 3.28 3.52
N ASP A 25 1.89 3.62 4.73
CA ASP A 25 1.63 4.93 5.35
C ASP A 25 2.23 6.08 4.52
N ASP A 26 3.39 5.86 3.86
CA ASP A 26 4.01 6.84 2.96
C ASP A 26 3.17 7.11 1.70
N PHE A 27 2.29 6.19 1.29
CA PHE A 27 1.37 6.38 0.17
C PHE A 27 0.08 7.06 0.62
N ILE A 28 -0.37 6.80 1.85
CA ILE A 28 -1.57 7.44 2.43
C ILE A 28 -1.33 8.94 2.56
N GLU A 29 -0.16 9.34 3.05
CA GLU A 29 0.18 10.74 3.32
C GLU A 29 0.56 11.53 2.06
N ASP A 30 0.95 10.85 0.98
CA ASP A 30 1.38 11.46 -0.28
C ASP A 30 0.16 11.89 -1.14
N PRO A 31 -0.11 13.21 -1.28
CA PRO A 31 -1.25 13.69 -2.03
C PRO A 31 -1.10 13.51 -3.55
N ALA A 32 0.08 13.14 -4.04
CA ALA A 32 0.28 12.81 -5.45
C ALA A 32 -0.23 11.40 -5.82
N GLN A 33 -0.54 10.56 -4.82
CA GLN A 33 -1.07 9.21 -5.05
C GLN A 33 -2.56 9.25 -5.41
N PRO A 34 -3.04 8.27 -6.21
CA PRO A 34 -4.46 8.16 -6.55
C PRO A 34 -5.35 8.06 -5.30
N GLU A 35 -6.47 8.78 -5.29
CA GLU A 35 -7.39 8.82 -4.15
C GLU A 35 -7.89 7.43 -3.75
N CYS A 36 -8.24 6.58 -4.73
CA CYS A 36 -8.68 5.21 -4.49
C CYS A 36 -7.60 4.36 -3.79
N LEU A 37 -6.32 4.57 -4.10
CA LEU A 37 -5.22 3.91 -3.41
C LEU A 37 -5.12 4.40 -1.96
N ARG A 38 -5.11 5.72 -1.75
CA ARG A 38 -4.98 6.29 -0.40
C ARG A 38 -6.14 5.89 0.50
N GLY A 39 -7.37 5.96 0.00
CA GLY A 39 -8.58 5.58 0.74
C GLY A 39 -8.61 4.10 1.10
N PHE A 40 -8.25 3.22 0.16
CA PHE A 40 -8.13 1.79 0.41
C PHE A 40 -7.09 1.49 1.50
N LEU A 41 -5.89 2.05 1.37
CA LEU A 41 -4.82 1.84 2.35
C LEU A 41 -5.22 2.38 3.72
N ALA A 42 -5.80 3.59 3.79
CA ALA A 42 -6.27 4.18 5.04
C ALA A 42 -7.28 3.27 5.76
N TYR A 43 -8.32 2.81 5.06
CA TYR A 43 -9.29 1.85 5.61
C TYR A 43 -8.61 0.57 6.09
N HIS A 44 -7.77 -0.05 5.27
CA HIS A 44 -7.19 -1.34 5.63
C HIS A 44 -6.15 -1.25 6.76
N ARG A 45 -5.53 -0.08 6.97
CA ARG A 45 -4.59 0.19 8.05
C ARG A 45 -5.25 0.53 9.38
N LEU A 46 -6.55 0.86 9.41
CA LEU A 46 -7.29 1.06 10.65
C LEU A 46 -7.29 -0.19 11.54
N PRO A 47 -7.32 -0.01 12.88
CA PRO A 47 -7.66 -1.10 13.79
C PRO A 47 -8.99 -1.74 13.39
N ALA A 48 -9.14 -3.05 13.57
CA ALA A 48 -10.38 -3.76 13.21
C ALA A 48 -11.62 -3.14 13.88
N ALA A 49 -11.49 -2.69 15.13
CA ALA A 49 -12.55 -2.03 15.88
C ALA A 49 -13.00 -0.69 15.26
N ALA A 50 -12.14 0.01 14.50
CA ALA A 50 -12.48 1.27 13.86
C ALA A 50 -13.13 1.09 12.48
N LYS A 51 -13.14 -0.11 11.89
CA LYS A 51 -13.63 -0.33 10.52
C LYS A 51 -15.14 -0.49 10.42
N TYR A 52 -15.81 -0.81 11.53
CA TYR A 52 -17.21 -1.23 11.53
C TYR A 52 -17.96 -0.48 12.64
N PRO A 53 -18.54 0.69 12.34
CA PRO A 53 -19.44 1.39 13.25
C PRO A 53 -20.59 0.49 13.67
N THR A 54 -21.01 0.62 14.92
CA THR A 54 -22.09 -0.20 15.48
C THR A 54 -23.48 0.36 15.20
N GLY A 55 -23.56 1.65 14.84
CA GLY A 55 -24.82 2.38 14.69
C GLY A 55 -25.32 2.99 16.01
N ASP A 56 -24.71 2.63 17.14
CA ASP A 56 -24.90 3.31 18.42
C ASP A 56 -23.89 4.46 18.53
N ALA A 57 -24.38 5.70 18.46
CA ALA A 57 -23.53 6.88 18.46
C ALA A 57 -22.72 7.05 19.76
N ASP A 58 -23.27 6.66 20.91
CA ASP A 58 -22.58 6.79 22.19
C ASP A 58 -21.48 5.74 22.33
N TYR A 59 -21.74 4.52 21.84
CA TYR A 59 -20.73 3.47 21.78
C TYR A 59 -19.61 3.84 20.81
N ASP A 60 -19.96 4.25 19.60
CA ASP A 60 -19.00 4.62 18.56
C ASP A 60 -18.13 5.80 19.03
N ALA A 61 -18.69 6.84 19.64
CA ALA A 61 -17.93 7.97 20.17
C ALA A 61 -16.94 7.55 21.30
N LYS A 62 -17.35 6.64 22.19
CA LYS A 62 -16.45 6.09 23.22
C LYS A 62 -15.33 5.27 22.59
N MET A 63 -15.62 4.54 21.53
CA MET A 63 -14.63 3.76 20.79
C MET A 63 -13.62 4.67 20.08
N GLU A 64 -14.08 5.73 19.42
CA GLU A 64 -13.21 6.73 18.80
C GLU A 64 -12.28 7.40 19.81
N ALA A 65 -12.82 7.78 20.98
CA ALA A 65 -12.02 8.34 22.06
C ALA A 65 -10.97 7.36 22.61
N HIS A 66 -11.31 6.06 22.68
CA HIS A 66 -10.38 5.02 23.12
C HIS A 66 -9.28 4.73 22.10
N LEU A 67 -9.63 4.68 20.81
CA LEU A 67 -8.70 4.35 19.72
C LEU A 67 -7.87 5.55 19.25
N GLY A 68 -8.31 6.77 19.55
CA GLY A 68 -7.66 8.00 19.08
C GLY A 68 -7.80 8.25 17.57
N CYS A 69 -8.76 7.60 16.92
CA CYS A 69 -9.07 7.77 15.51
C CYS A 69 -10.58 7.64 15.27
N PRO A 70 -11.13 8.29 14.24
CA PRO A 70 -12.54 8.17 13.90
C PRO A 70 -12.85 6.76 13.37
N MET A 71 -14.10 6.32 13.55
CA MET A 71 -14.56 5.11 12.88
C MET A 71 -14.77 5.37 11.39
N TRP A 72 -14.56 4.35 10.58
CA TRP A 72 -14.81 4.41 9.14
C TRP A 72 -16.32 4.46 8.86
N ARG A 73 -16.79 5.52 8.20
CA ARG A 73 -18.22 5.71 7.89
C ARG A 73 -18.57 5.57 6.42
N ASP A 74 -17.57 5.52 5.55
CA ASP A 74 -17.76 5.31 4.13
C ASP A 74 -17.96 3.81 3.80
N PRO A 75 -18.45 3.47 2.60
CA PRO A 75 -18.42 2.09 2.13
C PRO A 75 -17.01 1.49 2.20
N VAL A 76 -16.92 0.17 2.36
CA VAL A 76 -15.63 -0.53 2.34
C VAL A 76 -14.99 -0.34 0.96
N PRO A 77 -13.81 0.29 0.85
CA PRO A 77 -13.19 0.57 -0.42
C PRO A 77 -12.74 -0.72 -1.11
N VAL A 78 -12.89 -0.77 -2.42
CA VAL A 78 -12.38 -1.85 -3.28
C VAL A 78 -11.26 -1.29 -4.13
N LEU A 79 -10.18 -2.06 -4.30
CA LEU A 79 -9.04 -1.63 -5.08
C LEU A 79 -8.57 -2.73 -6.02
N PHE A 80 -8.37 -2.33 -7.27
CA PHE A 80 -7.78 -3.15 -8.32
C PHE A 80 -6.51 -2.48 -8.84
N ALA A 81 -5.55 -3.29 -9.27
CA ALA A 81 -4.28 -2.83 -9.79
C ALA A 81 -3.75 -3.76 -10.89
N SER A 82 -2.76 -3.28 -11.63
CA SER A 82 -1.95 -4.10 -12.54
C SER A 82 -0.69 -4.58 -11.84
N TYR A 83 -0.42 -5.88 -11.90
CA TYR A 83 0.78 -6.52 -11.39
C TYR A 83 1.36 -7.46 -12.45
N VAL A 84 2.60 -7.20 -12.90
CA VAL A 84 3.30 -8.01 -13.92
C VAL A 84 2.41 -8.26 -15.16
N GLY A 85 1.77 -7.19 -15.64
CA GLY A 85 0.89 -7.22 -16.82
C GLY A 85 -0.47 -7.89 -16.61
N ARG A 86 -0.83 -8.28 -15.39
CA ARG A 86 -2.13 -8.89 -15.06
C ARG A 86 -2.96 -7.98 -14.18
N ARG A 87 -4.27 -8.05 -14.35
CA ARG A 87 -5.20 -7.40 -13.42
C ARG A 87 -5.34 -8.22 -12.14
N VAL A 88 -5.27 -7.55 -11.00
CA VAL A 88 -5.38 -8.15 -9.68
C VAL A 88 -6.29 -7.31 -8.79
N ARG A 89 -6.92 -7.96 -7.81
CA ARG A 89 -7.58 -7.30 -6.70
C ARG A 89 -6.62 -7.17 -5.52
N VAL A 90 -6.64 -6.01 -4.88
CA VAL A 90 -5.96 -5.78 -3.60
C VAL A 90 -6.99 -6.02 -2.50
N VAL A 91 -6.65 -6.86 -1.53
CA VAL A 91 -7.61 -7.33 -0.50
C VAL A 91 -7.23 -6.94 0.93
N MET A 92 -6.02 -6.42 1.12
CA MET A 92 -5.50 -6.02 2.43
C MET A 92 -4.34 -5.04 2.31
N ALA A 93 -4.05 -4.32 3.40
CA ALA A 93 -2.81 -3.60 3.65
C ALA A 93 -2.18 -4.10 4.96
N SER A 94 -0.92 -4.51 4.91
CA SER A 94 -0.24 -5.21 5.99
C SER A 94 0.32 -4.21 6.99
N ARG A 95 0.51 -4.66 8.24
CA ARG A 95 1.28 -3.90 9.23
C ARG A 95 2.77 -3.81 8.90
N PHE A 96 3.25 -4.62 7.96
CA PHE A 96 4.63 -4.58 7.47
C PHE A 96 4.82 -3.63 6.28
N GLY A 97 3.76 -2.94 5.83
CA GLY A 97 3.86 -1.91 4.78
C GLY A 97 3.64 -2.39 3.35
N ASP A 98 3.34 -3.67 3.13
CA ASP A 98 3.02 -4.25 1.83
C ASP A 98 1.52 -4.57 1.70
N VAL A 99 1.11 -4.99 0.50
CA VAL A 99 -0.30 -5.31 0.19
C VAL A 99 -0.45 -6.75 -0.29
N GLY A 100 -1.60 -7.35 0.01
CA GLY A 100 -1.97 -8.67 -0.45
C GLY A 100 -2.79 -8.56 -1.73
N ILE A 101 -2.39 -9.30 -2.76
CA ILE A 101 -3.06 -9.31 -4.05
C ILE A 101 -3.57 -10.70 -4.42
N THR A 102 -4.64 -10.74 -5.20
CA THR A 102 -5.16 -11.97 -5.80
C THR A 102 -5.59 -11.76 -7.25
N THR A 103 -5.51 -12.83 -8.04
CA THR A 103 -6.04 -12.87 -9.41
C THR A 103 -7.56 -13.11 -9.47
N HIS A 104 -8.18 -13.49 -8.35
CA HIS A 104 -9.63 -13.63 -8.22
C HIS A 104 -10.28 -12.25 -8.00
N LEU A 105 -10.75 -11.63 -9.08
CA LEU A 105 -11.22 -10.24 -9.06
C LEU A 105 -12.50 -10.03 -8.21
N ASP A 106 -13.27 -11.08 -7.99
CA ASP A 106 -14.46 -11.09 -7.14
C ASP A 106 -14.16 -11.42 -5.66
N ALA A 107 -12.94 -11.84 -5.32
CA ALA A 107 -12.59 -12.25 -3.96
C ALA A 107 -12.63 -11.10 -2.95
N GLU A 108 -13.44 -11.25 -1.90
CA GLU A 108 -13.49 -10.27 -0.80
C GLU A 108 -12.36 -10.46 0.21
N HIS A 109 -11.86 -11.69 0.34
CA HIS A 109 -10.89 -12.11 1.34
C HIS A 109 -9.85 -13.06 0.74
N SER A 110 -8.74 -13.25 1.46
CA SER A 110 -7.60 -14.07 1.07
C SER A 110 -6.79 -13.49 -0.10
N TYR A 111 -5.47 -13.67 -0.06
CA TYR A 111 -4.56 -13.22 -1.09
C TYR A 111 -3.66 -14.38 -1.56
N ASP A 112 -3.23 -14.32 -2.81
CA ASP A 112 -2.31 -15.30 -3.39
C ASP A 112 -0.87 -15.00 -2.94
N GLN A 113 -0.52 -13.71 -2.85
CA GLN A 113 0.80 -13.25 -2.45
C GLN A 113 0.80 -11.81 -1.90
N ARG A 114 1.90 -11.42 -1.24
CA ARG A 114 2.17 -10.06 -0.77
C ARG A 114 3.22 -9.37 -1.64
N VAL A 115 2.99 -8.11 -1.96
CA VAL A 115 3.86 -7.30 -2.82
C VAL A 115 3.98 -5.87 -2.28
N ALA A 116 5.13 -5.24 -2.51
CA ALA A 116 5.27 -3.80 -2.29
C ALA A 116 4.29 -3.01 -3.17
N VAL A 117 3.74 -1.91 -2.66
CA VAL A 117 2.79 -1.06 -3.39
C VAL A 117 3.42 -0.50 -4.68
N GLU A 118 4.72 -0.23 -4.67
CA GLU A 118 5.48 0.28 -5.83
C GLU A 118 5.53 -0.70 -7.01
N ASN A 119 5.28 -2.00 -6.76
CA ASN A 119 5.22 -3.01 -7.81
C ASN A 119 3.85 -3.05 -8.51
N LEU A 120 2.91 -2.21 -8.08
CA LEU A 120 1.57 -2.08 -8.63
C LEU A 120 1.42 -0.79 -9.41
N SER A 121 0.51 -0.80 -10.38
CA SER A 121 0.17 0.39 -11.18
C SER A 121 -1.30 0.35 -11.62
N ASN A 122 -1.75 1.40 -12.31
CA ASN A 122 -3.10 1.48 -12.89
C ASN A 122 -4.21 1.20 -11.86
N PHE A 123 -4.18 1.90 -10.72
CA PHE A 123 -5.13 1.72 -9.63
C PHE A 123 -6.54 2.20 -10.02
N SER A 124 -7.57 1.43 -9.66
CA SER A 124 -8.97 1.87 -9.77
C SER A 124 -9.91 1.06 -8.89
N GLU A 125 -11.13 1.55 -8.74
CA GLU A 125 -12.22 0.92 -7.97
C GLU A 125 -13.01 -0.12 -8.80
N ALA A 126 -12.78 -0.13 -10.11
CA ALA A 126 -13.33 -1.11 -11.05
C ALA A 126 -12.24 -2.06 -11.59
N PRO A 127 -12.58 -3.32 -11.94
CA PRO A 127 -11.68 -4.28 -12.55
C PRO A 127 -11.10 -3.81 -13.89
#